data_AF-A0A2A5FNK5-F1
#
_entry.id   AF-A0A2A5FNK5-F1
#
_cell.length_a   1.000
_cell.length_b   1.000
_cell.length_c   1.000
_cell.angle_alpha   90.00
_cell.angle_beta   90.00
_cell.angle_gamma   90.00
#
_symmetry.space_group_name_H-M   'P 1'
#
loop_
_entity.id
_entity.type
_entity.pdbx_description
1 polymer ?
#
loop_
_entity_poly.entity_id
_entity_poly.type
_entity_poly.pdbx_seq_one_letter_code
_entity_poly.pdbx_strand_id
1 'polypeptide(L)'
;MKHFYLTILSISLSLLILSGCGDSESVLEINRAIDKVHLAQTSVSAFPTDSINSVRARLSQAKEEFKWLALDSNVVFVQSDAKIVGDLALASRYLKDVPSRISGLKNEIERCRSQLKGLREVIELEITIDANGDTINAKYLNENLQIELDAVKNLDLVLLETSRLIRLGLSTDSSSWDAIDSLITVKKGMWARGVSEQELISEK
;
A
#
# COMPACT_ATOMS: atom_id res chain seq x y z
N MET A 1 -13.50 -18.33 -76.09
CA MET A 1 -14.14 -18.58 -74.78
C MET A 1 -13.13 -19.20 -73.80
N LYS A 2 -12.10 -18.45 -73.39
CA LYS A 2 -10.99 -18.98 -72.55
C LYS A 2 -10.50 -18.01 -71.46
N HIS A 3 -11.28 -16.96 -71.16
CA HIS A 3 -10.87 -15.92 -70.21
C HIS A 3 -11.86 -15.70 -69.05
N PHE A 4 -12.87 -16.57 -68.88
CA PHE A 4 -13.89 -16.39 -67.84
C PHE A 4 -13.66 -17.20 -66.55
N TYR A 5 -12.62 -18.05 -66.50
CA TYR A 5 -12.35 -18.92 -65.34
C TYR A 5 -11.18 -18.44 -64.46
N LEU A 6 -10.49 -17.34 -64.80
CA LEU A 6 -9.34 -16.87 -64.04
C LEU A 6 -9.66 -15.78 -63.00
N THR A 7 -10.90 -15.31 -62.91
CA THR A 7 -11.31 -14.26 -61.96
C THR A 7 -11.99 -14.79 -60.69
N ILE A 8 -12.22 -16.10 -60.59
CA ILE A 8 -12.87 -16.72 -59.41
C ILE A 8 -11.84 -17.26 -58.40
N LEU A 9 -10.56 -17.37 -58.77
CA LEU A 9 -9.53 -17.92 -57.88
C LEU A 9 -8.75 -16.86 -57.06
N SER A 10 -8.97 -15.55 -57.30
CA SER A 10 -8.23 -14.48 -56.63
C SER A 10 -9.01 -13.75 -55.53
N ILE A 11 -10.28 -14.06 -55.32
CA ILE A 11 -11.12 -13.43 -54.27
C ILE A 11 -11.18 -14.28 -53.00
N SER A 12 -10.82 -15.57 -53.07
CA SER A 12 -10.94 -16.51 -51.94
C SER A 12 -9.76 -16.47 -50.96
N LEU A 13 -8.67 -15.76 -51.26
CA LEU A 13 -7.44 -15.76 -50.45
C LEU A 13 -7.28 -14.51 -49.58
N SER A 14 -8.17 -13.53 -49.69
CA SER A 14 -8.06 -12.23 -49.00
C SER A 14 -8.84 -12.14 -47.69
N LEU A 15 -9.56 -13.20 -47.28
CA LEU A 15 -10.45 -13.17 -46.12
C LEU A 15 -9.90 -13.90 -44.87
N LEU A 16 -8.63 -14.30 -44.86
CA LEU A 16 -8.00 -15.03 -43.74
C LEU A 16 -6.99 -14.21 -42.92
N ILE A 17 -6.90 -12.89 -43.09
CA ILE A 17 -5.90 -12.04 -42.39
C ILE A 17 -6.56 -11.00 -41.45
N LEU A 18 -7.69 -11.33 -40.82
CA LEU A 18 -8.36 -10.39 -39.89
C LEU A 18 -8.52 -10.90 -38.45
N SER A 19 -7.94 -12.04 -38.09
CA SER A 19 -7.94 -12.53 -36.70
C SER A 19 -6.75 -12.04 -35.84
N GLY A 20 -5.73 -11.41 -36.44
CA GLY A 20 -4.50 -11.03 -35.72
C GLY A 20 -4.46 -9.63 -35.09
N CYS A 21 -5.55 -8.84 -35.12
CA CYS A 21 -5.50 -7.45 -34.64
C CYS A 21 -5.62 -7.30 -33.12
N GLY A 22 -6.26 -8.27 -32.44
CA GLY A 22 -6.51 -8.19 -30.99
C GLY A 22 -5.30 -8.50 -30.12
N ASP A 23 -4.48 -9.48 -30.53
CA ASP A 23 -3.35 -9.94 -29.70
C ASP A 23 -2.27 -8.87 -29.53
N SER A 24 -2.05 -8.05 -30.56
CA SER A 24 -1.11 -6.93 -30.51
C SER A 24 -1.54 -5.81 -29.55
N GLU A 25 -2.85 -5.59 -29.40
CA GLU A 25 -3.40 -4.58 -28.49
C GLU A 25 -3.36 -5.08 -27.04
N SER A 26 -3.77 -6.32 -26.81
CA SER A 26 -3.70 -6.96 -25.48
C SER A 26 -2.27 -7.01 -24.94
N VAL A 27 -1.28 -7.36 -25.76
CA VAL A 27 0.14 -7.37 -25.35
C VAL A 27 0.63 -5.95 -25.01
N LEU A 28 0.19 -4.94 -25.75
CA LEU A 28 0.53 -3.54 -25.45
C LEU A 28 -0.08 -3.09 -24.11
N GLU A 29 -1.33 -3.44 -23.84
CA GLU A 29 -1.99 -3.14 -22.56
C GLU A 29 -1.30 -3.84 -21.39
N ILE A 30 -0.95 -5.12 -21.55
CA ILE A 30 -0.19 -5.87 -20.54
C ILE A 30 1.14 -5.20 -20.24
N ASN A 31 1.89 -4.79 -21.26
CA ASN A 31 3.17 -4.11 -21.05
C ASN A 31 3.00 -2.77 -20.30
N ARG A 32 1.98 -1.97 -20.64
CA ARG A 32 1.65 -0.75 -19.88
C ARG A 32 1.29 -1.05 -18.42
N ALA A 33 0.57 -2.13 -18.16
CA ALA A 33 0.22 -2.56 -16.81
C ALA A 33 1.46 -3.01 -16.02
N ILE A 34 2.38 -3.75 -16.66
CA ILE A 34 3.67 -4.14 -16.08
C ILE A 34 4.50 -2.91 -15.71
N ASP A 35 4.55 -1.89 -16.58
CA ASP A 35 5.27 -0.64 -16.30
C ASP A 35 4.69 0.07 -15.06
N LYS A 36 3.36 0.11 -14.93
CA LYS A 36 2.69 0.66 -13.73
C LYS A 36 3.05 -0.13 -12.47
N VAL A 37 3.05 -1.47 -12.53
CA VAL A 37 3.46 -2.32 -11.41
C VAL A 37 4.93 -2.07 -11.03
N HIS A 38 5.80 -1.84 -12.02
CA HIS A 38 7.20 -1.48 -11.77
C HIS A 38 7.32 -0.11 -11.07
N LEU A 39 6.60 0.91 -11.53
CA LEU A 39 6.55 2.22 -10.86
C LEU A 39 6.01 2.12 -9.42
N ALA A 40 5.00 1.28 -9.19
CA ALA A 40 4.50 0.99 -7.85
C ALA A 40 5.59 0.34 -6.98
N GLN A 41 6.35 -0.62 -7.52
CA GLN A 41 7.48 -1.23 -6.80
C GLN A 41 8.56 -0.21 -6.43
N THR A 42 8.93 0.68 -7.35
CA THR A 42 9.87 1.77 -7.06
C THR A 42 9.35 2.65 -5.92
N SER A 43 8.07 3.02 -5.97
CA SER A 43 7.44 3.86 -4.96
C SER A 43 7.40 3.20 -3.58
N VAL A 44 7.02 1.93 -3.50
CA VAL A 44 7.03 1.16 -2.24
C VAL A 44 8.42 1.02 -1.67
N SER A 45 9.44 0.84 -2.52
CA SER A 45 10.83 0.72 -2.09
C SER A 45 11.42 2.04 -1.60
N ALA A 46 10.84 3.17 -2.01
CA ALA A 46 11.23 4.51 -1.56
C ALA A 46 10.60 4.91 -0.22
N PHE A 47 9.69 4.11 0.35
CA PHE A 47 9.11 4.44 1.65
C PHE A 47 10.17 4.42 2.77
N PRO A 48 10.18 5.43 3.66
CA PRO A 48 11.18 5.55 4.73
C PRO A 48 10.85 4.61 5.90
N THR A 49 10.99 3.30 5.71
CA THR A 49 10.58 2.27 6.67
C THR A 49 11.24 2.41 8.03
N ASP A 50 12.51 2.82 8.07
CA ASP A 50 13.24 2.98 9.34
C ASP A 50 12.70 4.17 10.13
N SER A 51 12.45 5.31 9.47
CA SER A 51 11.81 6.48 10.10
C SER A 51 10.40 6.14 10.58
N ILE A 52 9.61 5.43 9.78
CA ILE A 52 8.26 4.99 10.16
C ILE A 52 8.32 4.11 11.41
N ASN A 53 9.22 3.12 11.46
CA ASN A 53 9.34 2.21 12.58
C ASN A 53 9.84 2.92 13.85
N SER A 54 10.83 3.79 13.72
CA SER A 54 11.35 4.60 14.81
C SER A 54 10.25 5.49 15.42
N VAL A 55 9.52 6.24 14.59
CA VAL A 55 8.41 7.08 15.04
C VAL A 55 7.32 6.24 15.70
N ARG A 56 6.92 5.10 15.11
CA ARG A 56 5.92 4.20 15.72
C ARG A 56 6.34 3.71 17.10
N ALA A 57 7.60 3.29 17.25
CA ALA A 57 8.12 2.81 18.53
C ALA A 57 8.08 3.92 19.59
N ARG A 58 8.56 5.11 19.24
CA ARG A 58 8.57 6.28 20.13
C ARG A 58 7.17 6.72 20.53
N LEU A 59 6.23 6.81 19.59
CA LEU A 59 4.83 7.15 19.88
C LEU A 59 4.16 6.10 20.77
N SER A 60 4.48 4.82 20.57
CA SER A 60 3.98 3.74 21.42
C SER A 60 4.51 3.86 22.85
N GLN A 61 5.80 4.18 23.03
CA GLN A 61 6.40 4.42 24.34
C GLN A 61 5.72 5.60 25.03
N ALA A 62 5.59 6.75 24.34
CA ALA A 62 4.93 7.93 24.88
C ALA A 62 3.48 7.65 25.35
N LYS A 63 2.74 6.80 24.63
CA LYS A 63 1.39 6.37 25.04
C LYS A 63 1.38 5.58 26.33
N GLU A 64 2.29 4.62 26.48
CA GLU A 64 2.40 3.84 27.72
C GLU A 64 2.83 4.73 28.89
N GLU A 65 3.72 5.69 28.66
CA GLU A 65 4.11 6.66 29.69
C GLU A 65 2.94 7.53 30.14
N PHE A 66 2.16 8.09 29.21
CA PHE A 66 0.96 8.85 29.57
C PHE A 66 -0.06 8.00 30.33
N LYS A 67 -0.26 6.75 29.90
CA LYS A 67 -1.17 5.83 30.57
C LYS A 67 -0.73 5.55 32.00
N TRP A 68 0.57 5.31 32.22
CA TRP A 68 1.12 5.09 33.55
C TRP A 68 1.01 6.34 34.42
N LEU A 69 1.42 7.51 33.90
CA LEU A 69 1.33 8.79 34.60
C LEU A 69 -0.10 9.15 34.98
N ALA A 70 -1.09 8.84 34.14
CA ALA A 70 -2.50 9.11 34.40
C ALA A 70 -3.12 8.25 35.51
N LEU A 71 -2.45 7.18 35.94
CA LEU A 71 -2.89 6.34 37.05
C LEU A 71 -2.40 6.83 38.42
N ASP A 72 -1.43 7.75 38.46
CA ASP A 72 -0.84 8.23 39.71
C ASP A 72 -1.59 9.45 40.26
N SER A 73 -1.92 9.42 41.56
CA SER A 73 -2.68 10.48 42.21
C SER A 73 -1.94 11.81 42.33
N ASN A 74 -0.62 11.82 42.20
CA ASN A 74 0.20 13.03 42.25
C ASN A 74 0.32 13.75 40.89
N VAL A 75 -0.19 13.13 39.82
CA VAL A 75 -0.10 13.68 38.47
C VAL A 75 -1.47 14.18 38.02
N VAL A 76 -1.57 15.49 37.76
CA VAL A 76 -2.81 16.12 37.29
C VAL A 76 -2.67 16.48 35.82
N PHE A 77 -3.60 16.03 35.00
CA PHE A 77 -3.77 16.47 33.60
C PHE A 77 -4.78 17.60 33.52
N VAL A 78 -4.46 18.63 32.75
CA VAL A 78 -5.35 19.78 32.52
C VAL A 78 -5.89 19.77 31.09
N GLN A 79 -6.91 20.58 30.82
CA GLN A 79 -7.57 20.60 29.52
C GLN A 79 -6.62 20.90 28.35
N SER A 80 -5.61 21.77 28.54
CA SER A 80 -4.62 22.07 27.51
C SER A 80 -3.78 20.86 27.11
N ASP A 81 -3.60 19.89 28.01
CA ASP A 81 -2.81 18.67 27.76
C ASP A 81 -3.56 17.74 26.80
N ALA A 82 -4.90 17.79 26.79
CA ALA A 82 -5.74 16.90 25.99
C ALA A 82 -5.46 17.05 24.49
N LYS A 83 -5.15 18.26 24.01
CA LYS A 83 -4.78 18.48 22.61
C LYS A 83 -3.48 17.75 22.27
N ILE A 84 -2.47 17.85 23.12
CA ILE A 84 -1.14 17.24 22.90
C ILE A 84 -1.26 15.71 22.88
N VAL A 85 -2.01 15.14 23.82
CA VAL A 85 -2.30 13.69 23.86
C VAL A 85 -3.13 13.27 22.63
N GLY A 86 -4.05 14.12 22.17
CA GLY A 86 -4.82 13.92 20.94
C GLY A 86 -3.94 13.83 19.70
N ASP A 87 -2.96 14.74 19.57
CA ASP A 87 -2.01 14.77 18.45
C ASP A 87 -1.12 13.51 18.44
N LEU A 88 -0.66 13.05 19.61
CA LEU A 88 0.02 11.75 19.79
C LEU A 88 -0.85 10.58 19.30
N ALA A 89 -2.11 10.55 19.72
CA ALA A 89 -3.04 9.49 19.35
C ALA A 89 -3.31 9.48 17.83
N LEU A 90 -3.42 10.67 17.24
CA LEU A 90 -3.66 10.86 15.81
C LEU A 90 -2.47 10.40 14.96
N ALA A 91 -1.25 10.86 15.28
CA ALA A 91 -0.02 10.42 14.61
C ALA A 91 0.12 8.89 14.64
N SER A 92 -0.11 8.30 15.81
CA SER A 92 -0.08 6.85 15.98
C SER A 92 -1.15 6.14 15.15
N ARG A 93 -2.34 6.71 15.02
CA ARG A 93 -3.44 6.12 14.24
C ARG A 93 -3.09 6.06 12.77
N TYR A 94 -2.48 7.09 12.22
CA TYR A 94 -2.03 7.09 10.82
C TYR A 94 -0.97 6.03 10.55
N LEU A 95 -0.04 5.83 11.49
CA LEU A 95 1.08 4.90 11.30
C LEU A 95 0.81 3.46 11.77
N LYS A 96 -0.33 3.19 12.43
CA LYS A 96 -0.64 1.91 13.08
C LYS A 96 -0.42 0.72 12.13
N ASP A 97 -1.09 0.77 10.99
CA ASP A 97 -1.18 -0.34 10.02
C ASP A 97 -0.23 -0.16 8.82
N VAL A 98 0.65 0.84 8.85
CA VAL A 98 1.56 1.11 7.73
C VAL A 98 2.49 -0.08 7.41
N PRO A 99 3.12 -0.79 8.37
CA PRO A 99 3.98 -1.91 8.03
C PRO A 99 3.25 -3.06 7.33
N SER A 100 2.04 -3.39 7.80
CA SER A 100 1.22 -4.43 7.16
C SER A 100 0.76 -4.00 5.77
N ARG A 101 0.41 -2.72 5.60
CA ARG A 101 0.10 -2.14 4.27
C ARG A 101 1.28 -2.22 3.30
N ILE A 102 2.49 -1.87 3.75
CA ILE A 102 3.71 -1.98 2.92
C ILE A 102 3.96 -3.44 2.53
N SER A 103 3.82 -4.38 3.47
CA SER A 103 3.94 -5.81 3.16
C SER A 103 2.88 -6.28 2.17
N GLY A 104 1.63 -5.85 2.35
CA GLY A 104 0.52 -6.16 1.43
C GLY A 104 0.77 -5.62 0.02
N LEU A 105 1.25 -4.39 -0.10
CA LEU A 105 1.64 -3.79 -1.39
C LEU A 105 2.75 -4.60 -2.08
N LYS A 106 3.78 -5.04 -1.35
CA LYS A 106 4.85 -5.88 -1.92
C LYS A 106 4.29 -7.20 -2.47
N ASN A 107 3.41 -7.85 -1.72
CA ASN A 107 2.80 -9.10 -2.15
C ASN A 107 1.92 -8.90 -3.40
N GLU A 108 1.12 -7.83 -3.41
CA GLU A 108 0.23 -7.52 -4.54
C GLU A 108 1.02 -7.13 -5.81
N ILE A 109 2.13 -6.40 -5.66
CA ILE A 109 3.06 -6.10 -6.77
C ILE A 109 3.56 -7.39 -7.42
N GLU A 110 4.05 -8.34 -6.62
CA GLU A 110 4.56 -9.61 -7.15
C GLU A 110 3.44 -10.45 -7.77
N ARG A 111 2.23 -10.45 -7.17
CA ARG A 111 1.04 -11.11 -7.74
C ARG A 111 0.70 -10.55 -9.12
N CYS A 112 0.45 -9.24 -9.22
CA CYS A 112 0.12 -8.57 -10.48
C CYS A 112 1.19 -8.80 -11.54
N ARG A 113 2.48 -8.68 -11.16
CA ARG A 113 3.60 -8.92 -12.08
C ARG A 113 3.58 -10.34 -12.64
N SER A 114 3.41 -11.34 -11.78
CA SER A 114 3.41 -12.74 -12.18
C SER A 114 2.25 -13.03 -13.13
N GLN A 115 1.05 -12.57 -12.78
CA GLN A 115 -0.16 -12.79 -13.59
C GLN A 115 -0.08 -12.11 -14.95
N LEU A 116 0.35 -10.85 -15.00
CA LEU A 116 0.51 -10.12 -16.27
C LEU A 116 1.57 -10.75 -17.18
N LYS A 117 2.69 -11.22 -16.61
CA LYS A 117 3.70 -11.95 -17.39
C LYS A 117 3.14 -13.27 -17.93
N GLY A 118 2.43 -14.04 -17.10
CA GLY A 118 1.79 -15.28 -17.52
C GLY A 118 0.77 -15.05 -18.64
N LEU A 119 -0.07 -14.02 -18.54
CA LEU A 119 -1.01 -13.66 -19.60
C LEU A 119 -0.30 -13.28 -20.90
N ARG A 120 0.81 -12.53 -20.80
CA ARG A 120 1.62 -12.21 -21.98
C ARG A 120 2.20 -13.47 -22.63
N GLU A 121 2.76 -14.37 -21.84
CA GLU A 121 3.33 -15.62 -22.31
C GLU A 121 2.28 -16.53 -22.97
N VAL A 122 1.07 -16.59 -22.41
CA VAL A 122 -0.06 -17.33 -23.01
C VAL A 122 -0.40 -16.78 -24.40
N ILE A 123 -0.43 -15.46 -24.57
CA ILE A 123 -0.71 -14.81 -25.86
C ILE A 123 0.45 -15.04 -26.84
N GLU A 124 1.70 -14.80 -26.41
CA GLU A 124 2.90 -14.90 -27.26
C GLU A 124 3.19 -16.33 -27.71
N LEU A 125 2.87 -17.33 -26.89
CA LEU A 125 3.09 -18.76 -27.18
C LEU A 125 1.83 -19.46 -27.73
N GLU A 126 0.76 -18.71 -27.97
CA GLU A 126 -0.53 -19.22 -28.48
C GLU A 126 -1.03 -20.44 -27.67
N ILE A 127 -0.92 -20.38 -26.33
CA ILE A 127 -1.35 -21.48 -25.45
C ILE A 127 -2.88 -21.59 -25.50
N THR A 128 -3.39 -22.78 -25.84
CA THR A 128 -4.82 -23.02 -26.09
C THR A 128 -5.55 -23.77 -24.97
N ILE A 129 -4.83 -24.30 -23.98
CA ILE A 129 -5.37 -25.05 -22.85
C ILE A 129 -4.69 -24.57 -21.56
N ASP A 130 -5.49 -24.29 -20.53
CA ASP A 130 -4.98 -23.88 -19.22
C ASP A 130 -4.55 -25.07 -18.34
N ALA A 131 -4.09 -24.79 -17.11
CA ALA A 131 -3.66 -25.82 -16.17
C ALA A 131 -4.79 -26.75 -15.67
N ASN A 132 -6.06 -26.33 -15.80
CA ASN A 132 -7.23 -27.10 -15.41
C ASN A 132 -7.85 -27.89 -16.58
N GLY A 133 -7.32 -27.70 -17.80
CA GLY A 133 -7.85 -28.32 -19.01
C GLY A 133 -8.91 -27.47 -19.75
N ASP A 134 -9.14 -26.24 -19.31
CA ASP A 134 -10.06 -25.30 -19.95
C ASP A 134 -9.47 -24.72 -21.23
N THR A 135 -10.31 -24.49 -22.23
CA THR A 135 -9.88 -23.87 -23.49
C THR A 135 -9.62 -22.38 -23.31
N ILE A 136 -8.40 -21.96 -23.62
CA ILE A 136 -8.02 -20.55 -23.67
C ILE A 136 -8.47 -19.99 -25.02
N ASN A 137 -9.49 -19.14 -24.98
CA ASN A 137 -10.01 -18.42 -26.15
C ASN A 137 -9.94 -16.91 -25.91
N ALA A 138 -10.27 -16.13 -26.94
CA ALA A 138 -10.24 -14.66 -26.84
C ALA A 138 -11.09 -14.09 -25.70
N LYS A 139 -12.24 -14.72 -25.38
CA LYS A 139 -13.09 -14.30 -24.26
C LYS A 139 -12.37 -14.53 -22.92
N TYR A 140 -11.78 -15.71 -22.73
CA TYR A 140 -10.98 -16.04 -21.56
C TYR A 140 -9.84 -15.04 -21.36
N LEU A 141 -9.10 -14.72 -22.43
CA LEU A 141 -7.98 -13.78 -22.36
C LEU A 141 -8.43 -12.37 -21.99
N ASN A 142 -9.51 -11.88 -22.60
CA ASN A 142 -10.06 -10.56 -22.28
C ASN A 142 -10.56 -10.46 -20.83
N GLU A 143 -11.25 -11.50 -20.33
CA GLU A 143 -11.75 -11.53 -18.95
C GLU A 143 -10.59 -11.50 -17.94
N ASN A 144 -9.57 -12.34 -18.14
CA ASN A 144 -8.40 -12.37 -17.26
C ASN A 144 -7.56 -11.08 -17.36
N LEU A 145 -7.39 -10.53 -18.56
CA LEU A 145 -6.71 -9.24 -18.74
C LEU A 145 -7.43 -8.14 -17.97
N GLN A 146 -8.76 -8.04 -18.10
CA GLN A 146 -9.54 -7.03 -17.40
C GLN A 146 -9.43 -7.17 -15.87
N ILE A 147 -9.48 -8.40 -15.34
CA ILE A 147 -9.27 -8.66 -13.90
C ILE A 147 -7.91 -8.13 -13.45
N GLU A 148 -6.85 -8.40 -14.20
CA GLU A 148 -5.51 -7.94 -13.82
C GLU A 148 -5.33 -6.43 -13.99
N LEU A 149 -5.95 -5.80 -14.98
CA LEU A 149 -5.97 -4.34 -15.12
C LEU A 149 -6.68 -3.67 -13.93
N ASP A 150 -7.80 -4.22 -13.48
CA ASP A 150 -8.53 -3.73 -12.30
C ASP A 150 -7.72 -3.93 -11.02
N ALA A 151 -6.96 -5.03 -10.91
CA ALA A 151 -6.06 -5.24 -9.79
C ALA A 151 -4.90 -4.23 -9.77
N VAL A 152 -4.29 -3.92 -10.91
CA VAL A 152 -3.26 -2.86 -11.02
C VAL A 152 -3.83 -1.50 -10.64
N LYS A 153 -5.07 -1.19 -11.01
CA LYS A 153 -5.75 0.04 -10.59
C LYS A 153 -5.95 0.08 -9.07
N ASN A 154 -6.39 -1.04 -8.47
CA ASN A 154 -6.55 -1.13 -7.02
C ASN A 154 -5.21 -1.00 -6.28
N LEU A 155 -4.13 -1.58 -6.83
CA LEU A 155 -2.78 -1.42 -6.30
C LEU A 155 -2.38 0.05 -6.22
N ASP A 156 -2.63 0.84 -7.26
CA ASP A 156 -2.34 2.28 -7.30
C ASP A 156 -3.13 3.06 -6.23
N LEU A 157 -4.42 2.74 -6.06
CA LEU A 157 -5.26 3.36 -5.02
C LEU A 157 -4.74 3.06 -3.61
N VAL A 158 -4.36 1.82 -3.33
CA VAL A 158 -3.81 1.42 -2.02
C VAL A 158 -2.44 2.04 -1.79
N LEU A 159 -1.62 2.17 -2.83
CA LEU A 159 -0.33 2.85 -2.78
C LEU A 159 -0.49 4.33 -2.42
N LEU A 160 -1.41 5.03 -3.09
CA LEU A 160 -1.71 6.44 -2.84
C LEU A 160 -2.18 6.66 -1.40
N GLU A 161 -3.11 5.84 -0.93
CA GLU A 161 -3.63 5.94 0.44
C GLU A 161 -2.54 5.64 1.48
N THR A 162 -1.72 4.62 1.23
CA THR A 162 -0.60 4.28 2.13
C THR A 162 0.42 5.41 2.20
N SER A 163 0.76 6.01 1.06
CA SER A 163 1.64 7.18 0.99
C SER A 163 1.06 8.37 1.77
N ARG A 164 -0.26 8.62 1.63
CA ARG A 164 -0.96 9.67 2.37
C ARG A 164 -0.90 9.46 3.87
N LEU A 165 -1.14 8.23 4.35
CA LEU A 165 -1.08 7.87 5.76
C LEU A 165 0.33 8.04 6.34
N ILE A 166 1.36 7.59 5.61
CA ILE A 166 2.76 7.79 6.01
C ILE A 166 3.06 9.29 6.17
N ARG A 167 2.73 10.09 5.15
CA ARG A 167 2.96 11.54 5.18
C ARG A 167 2.25 12.21 6.35
N LEU A 168 0.98 11.90 6.57
CA LEU A 168 0.20 12.47 7.67
C LEU A 168 0.76 12.04 9.03
N GLY A 169 1.11 10.78 9.19
CA GLY A 169 1.68 10.26 10.43
C GLY A 169 3.00 10.93 10.80
N LEU A 170 3.95 10.95 9.86
CA LEU A 170 5.27 11.57 10.06
C LEU A 170 5.16 13.09 10.25
N SER A 171 4.29 13.77 9.50
CA SER A 171 4.08 15.21 9.65
C SER A 171 3.44 15.57 10.98
N THR A 172 2.47 14.78 11.45
CA THR A 172 1.80 15.03 12.74
C THR A 172 2.74 14.79 13.90
N ASP A 173 3.57 13.73 13.84
CA ASP A 173 4.63 13.50 14.80
C ASP A 173 5.63 14.66 14.80
N SER A 174 6.18 15.02 13.64
CA SER A 174 7.16 16.10 13.52
C SER A 174 6.66 17.45 14.04
N SER A 175 5.37 17.77 13.88
CA SER A 175 4.81 19.04 14.35
C SER A 175 4.49 19.06 15.84
N SER A 176 4.37 17.89 16.47
CA SER A 176 3.78 17.76 17.82
C SER A 176 4.75 17.16 18.83
N TRP A 177 5.85 16.56 18.38
CA TRP A 177 6.77 15.80 19.23
C TRP A 177 7.32 16.63 20.39
N ASP A 178 7.79 17.85 20.14
CA ASP A 178 8.38 18.69 21.20
C ASP A 178 7.37 18.99 22.32
N ALA A 179 6.10 19.20 21.97
CA ALA A 179 5.04 19.43 22.93
C ALA A 179 4.69 18.14 23.70
N ILE A 180 4.69 16.99 23.03
CA ILE A 180 4.48 15.67 23.63
C ILE A 180 5.59 15.38 24.65
N ASP A 181 6.85 15.52 24.25
CA ASP A 181 8.01 15.25 25.08
C ASP A 181 8.06 16.18 26.29
N SER A 182 7.87 17.49 26.07
CA SER A 182 7.81 18.49 27.14
C SER A 182 6.73 18.16 28.16
N LEU A 183 5.54 17.77 27.69
CA LEU A 183 4.43 17.41 28.57
C LEU A 183 4.78 16.18 29.42
N ILE A 184 5.36 15.13 28.82
CA ILE A 184 5.84 13.95 29.53
C ILE A 184 6.84 14.34 30.62
N THR A 185 7.82 15.18 30.31
CA THR A 185 8.82 15.65 31.28
C THR A 185 8.16 16.37 32.45
N VAL A 186 7.21 17.27 32.18
CA VAL A 186 6.47 18.00 33.22
C VAL A 186 5.71 17.03 34.12
N LYS A 187 5.00 16.05 33.55
CA LYS A 187 4.22 15.08 34.33
C LYS A 187 5.11 14.14 35.15
N LYS A 188 6.24 13.68 34.61
CA LYS A 188 7.25 12.93 35.38
C LYS A 188 7.81 13.75 36.54
N GLY A 189 8.00 15.05 36.35
CA GLY A 189 8.42 15.96 37.43
C GLY A 189 7.37 16.13 38.53
N MET A 190 6.07 16.16 38.18
CA MET A 190 4.98 16.16 39.18
C MET A 190 4.98 14.88 39.99
N TRP A 191 5.05 13.74 39.31
CA TRP A 191 5.15 12.43 39.94
C TRP A 191 6.31 12.34 40.93
N ALA A 192 7.53 12.71 40.50
CA ALA A 192 8.73 12.63 41.33
C ALA A 192 8.62 13.46 42.62
N ARG A 193 8.01 14.65 42.56
CA ARG A 193 7.76 15.47 43.75
C ARG A 193 6.76 14.80 44.70
N GLY A 194 5.67 14.26 44.15
CA GLY A 194 4.66 13.56 44.96
C GLY A 194 5.21 12.35 45.72
N VAL A 195 6.06 11.55 45.07
CA VAL A 195 6.74 10.41 45.72
C VAL A 195 7.65 10.89 46.86
N SER A 196 8.48 11.91 46.61
CA SER A 196 9.40 12.44 47.63
C SER A 196 8.66 13.03 48.84
N GLU A 197 7.54 13.71 48.64
CA GLU A 197 6.72 14.25 49.73
C GLU A 197 6.06 13.15 50.55
N GLN A 198 5.61 12.06 49.92
CA GLN A 198 5.04 10.90 50.62
C GLN A 198 6.10 10.16 51.46
N GLU A 199 7.31 9.98 50.94
CA GLU A 199 8.43 9.38 51.69
C GLU A 199 8.77 10.21 52.94
N LEU A 200 8.89 11.54 52.81
CA LEU A 200 9.16 12.45 53.92
C LEU A 200 8.05 12.47 54.99
N ILE A 201 6.81 12.17 54.61
CA ILE A 201 5.68 12.02 55.56
C ILE A 201 5.75 10.65 56.24
N SER A 202 6.14 9.59 55.54
CA SER A 202 6.23 8.23 56.09
C SER A 202 7.39 8.02 57.06
N GLU A 203 8.44 8.85 56.99
CA GLU A 203 9.60 8.82 57.89
C GLU A 203 9.40 9.64 59.18
N LYS A 204 8.31 10.39 59.31
CA LYS A 204 7.96 11.19 60.50
C LYS A 204 6.91 10.52 61.36
#